data_AF-A0A0F9DD04-F1
#
_entry.id   AF-A0A0F9DD04-F1
#
_cell.length_a   1.000
_cell.length_b   1.000
_cell.length_c   1.000
_cell.angle_alpha   90.00
_cell.angle_beta   90.00
_cell.angle_gamma   90.00
#
_symmetry.space_group_name_H-M   'P 1'
#
loop_
_entity.id
_entity.type
_entity.pdbx_description
1 polymer ?
#
loop_
_entity_poly.entity_id
_entity_poly.type
_entity_poly.pdbx_seq_one_letter_code
_entity_poly.pdbx_strand_id
1 'polypeptide(L)' 'MSSSVKKVISYFLIALILMFTVVALLGIWDIISLEEIVRKLFVSLMVVFAAAAVILFIFSVLIKDEDTPGAP' A
#
# COMPACT_ATOMS: atom_id res chain seq x y z
N MET A 1 9.55 13.86 17.77
CA MET A 1 8.26 14.20 17.12
C MET A 1 7.19 13.37 17.81
N SER A 2 6.07 13.96 18.22
CA SER A 2 5.01 13.26 18.95
C SER A 2 4.58 12.00 18.19
N SER A 3 4.47 10.88 18.89
CA SER A 3 4.02 9.58 18.36
C SER A 3 2.71 9.71 17.59
N SER A 4 1.83 10.61 18.01
CA SER A 4 0.60 10.98 17.31
C SER A 4 0.81 11.50 15.87
N VAL A 5 1.85 12.31 15.63
CA VAL A 5 2.14 12.84 14.29
C VAL A 5 2.66 11.75 13.37
N LYS A 6 3.54 10.87 13.87
CA LYS A 6 4.02 9.71 13.10
C LYS A 6 2.86 8.79 12.70
N LYS A 7 1.96 8.49 13.64
CA LYS A 7 0.74 7.70 13.38
C LYS A 7 -0.16 8.31 12.31
N VAL A 8 -0.43 9.62 12.39
CA VAL A 8 -1.26 10.32 11.40
C VAL A 8 -0.62 10.28 10.02
N ILE A 9 0.69 10.53 9.92
CA ILE A 9 1.41 10.50 8.65
C ILE A 9 1.43 9.08 8.07
N SER A 10 1.68 8.06 8.88
CA SER A 10 1.64 6.65 8.44
C SER A 10 0.28 6.28 7.88
N TYR A 11 -0.80 6.58 8.62
CA TYR A 11 -2.15 6.23 8.20
C TYR A 11 -2.56 6.99 6.93
N PHE A 12 -2.18 8.27 6.82
CA PHE A 12 -2.40 9.07 5.62
C PHE A 12 -1.65 8.51 4.40
N LEU A 13 -0.37 8.14 4.55
CA LEU A 13 0.42 7.52 3.49
C LEU A 13 -0.15 6.17 3.05
N ILE A 14 -0.61 5.34 4.00
CA ILE A 14 -1.26 4.06 3.70
C ILE A 14 -2.58 4.29 2.94
N ALA A 15 -3.40 5.25 3.39
CA ALA A 15 -4.65 5.59 2.69
C ALA A 15 -4.38 6.07 1.26
N LEU A 16 -3.34 6.90 1.07
CA LEU A 16 -2.96 7.44 -0.23
C LEU A 16 -2.49 6.33 -1.20
N ILE A 17 -1.63 5.41 -0.75
CA ILE A 17 -1.16 4.32 -1.60
C ILE A 17 -2.28 3.35 -1.95
N LEU A 18 -3.20 3.09 -1.01
CA LEU A 18 -4.40 2.28 -1.29
C LEU A 18 -5.29 2.95 -2.33
N MET A 19 -5.50 4.26 -2.24
CA MET A 19 -6.26 5.02 -3.23
C MET A 19 -5.62 4.90 -4.62
N PHE A 20 -4.30 5.09 -4.74
CA PHE A 20 -3.60 4.91 -6.01
C PHE A 20 -3.67 3.49 -6.55
N THR A 21 -3.59 2.49 -5.67
CA THR A 21 -3.70 1.08 -6.05
C THR A 21 -5.07 0.80 -6.65
N VAL A 22 -6.15 1.31 -6.04
CA VAL A 22 -7.51 1.16 -6.57
C VAL A 22 -7.64 1.86 -7.93
N VAL A 23 -7.17 3.10 -8.07
CA VAL A 23 -7.22 3.83 -9.34
C VAL A 23 -6.41 3.11 -10.43
N ALA A 24 -5.22 2.60 -10.10
CA ALA A 24 -4.40 1.85 -11.03
C ALA A 24 -5.06 0.55 -11.47
N LEU A 25 -5.67 -0.20 -10.54
CA LEU A 25 -6.42 -1.41 -10.89
C LEU A 25 -7.63 -1.08 -11.77
N LEU A 26 -8.38 -0.02 -11.47
CA LEU A 26 -9.50 0.42 -12.33
C LEU A 26 -9.02 0.83 -13.72
N GLY A 27 -7.87 1.51 -13.83
CA GLY A 27 -7.27 1.88 -15.11
C GLY A 27 -6.76 0.68 -15.92
N ILE A 28 -6.20 -0.35 -15.27
CA ILE A 28 -5.78 -1.59 -15.94
C ILE A 28 -6.98 -2.37 -16.48
N TRP A 29 -8.07 -2.37 -15.70
CA TRP A 29 -9.25 -3.17 -16.01
C TRP A 29 -10.22 -2.50 -16.98
N ASP A 30 -10.09 -1.19 -17.23
CA ASP A 30 -10.76 -0.35 -18.24
C ASP A 30 -12.19 -0.80 -18.64
N ILE A 31 -12.95 -1.27 -17.63
CA ILE A 31 -14.33 -1.75 -17.72
C ILE A 31 -14.54 -2.92 -18.74
N ILE A 32 -13.95 -4.08 -18.44
CA ILE A 32 -14.25 -5.44 -18.98
C ILE A 32 -14.19 -5.59 -20.51
N SER A 33 -12.97 -5.70 -21.03
CA SER A 33 -12.67 -6.41 -22.28
C SER A 33 -11.86 -7.67 -21.96
N LEU A 34 -12.35 -8.83 -22.40
CA LEU A 34 -11.79 -10.18 -22.13
C LEU A 34 -10.55 -10.52 -22.99
N GLU A 35 -10.14 -9.58 -23.84
CA GLU A 35 -8.91 -9.70 -24.61
C GLU A 35 -7.72 -9.27 -23.74
N GLU A 36 -6.63 -10.06 -23.76
CA GLU A 36 -5.41 -9.85 -22.96
C GLU A 36 -5.55 -9.99 -21.42
N ILE A 37 -6.54 -10.74 -20.92
CA ILE A 37 -6.75 -10.93 -19.46
C ILE A 37 -5.47 -11.36 -18.74
N VAL A 38 -4.71 -12.30 -19.31
CA VAL A 38 -3.47 -12.81 -18.71
C VAL A 38 -2.47 -11.67 -18.48
N ARG A 39 -2.31 -10.76 -19.46
CA ARG A 39 -1.41 -9.61 -19.34
C ARG A 39 -1.90 -8.63 -18.28
N LYS A 40 -3.20 -8.30 -18.29
CA LYS A 40 -3.81 -7.40 -17.29
C LYS A 40 -3.69 -7.95 -15.87
N LEU A 41 -3.80 -9.27 -15.69
CA LEU A 41 -3.59 -9.94 -14.42
C LEU A 41 -2.13 -9.80 -13.93
N PHE A 42 -1.15 -10.06 -14.79
CA PHE A 42 0.27 -9.89 -14.44
C PHE A 42 0.59 -8.43 -14.07
N VAL A 43 0.05 -7.47 -14.80
CA VAL A 43 0.23 -6.04 -14.50
C VAL A 43 -0.45 -5.67 -13.17
N SER A 44 -1.67 -6.15 -12.92
CA SER A 44 -2.37 -5.95 -11.64
C SER A 44 -1.57 -6.51 -10.46
N LEU A 45 -1.02 -7.72 -10.61
CA LEU A 45 -0.13 -8.34 -9.64
C LEU A 45 1.11 -7.48 -9.36
N MET A 46 1.75 -6.94 -10.41
CA MET A 46 2.90 -6.06 -10.26
C MET A 46 2.54 -4.77 -9.51
N VAL A 47 1.37 -4.18 -9.78
CA VAL A 47 0.89 -2.99 -9.07
C VAL A 47 0.65 -3.28 -7.59
N VAL A 48 -0.04 -4.38 -7.28
CA VAL A 48 -0.28 -4.79 -5.88
C VAL A 48 1.04 -5.12 -5.17
N PHE A 49 1.98 -5.75 -5.86
CA PHE A 49 3.31 -6.05 -5.31
C PHE A 49 4.09 -4.76 -4.96
N ALA A 50 4.09 -3.78 -5.87
CA ALA A 50 4.71 -2.48 -5.61
C ALA A 50 4.03 -1.75 -4.44
N ALA A 51 2.70 -1.75 -4.38
CA ALA A 51 1.95 -1.17 -3.27
C ALA A 51 2.29 -1.84 -1.93
N ALA A 52 2.42 -3.17 -1.90
CA ALA A 52 2.81 -3.91 -0.71
C ALA A 52 4.22 -3.52 -0.23
N ALA A 53 5.19 -3.36 -1.14
CA ALA A 53 6.53 -2.90 -0.78
C ALA A 53 6.52 -1.49 -0.15
N VAL A 54 5.70 -0.57 -0.70
CA VAL A 54 5.53 0.78 -0.14
C VAL A 54 4.87 0.72 1.24
N ILE A 55 3.83 -0.08 1.42
CA ILE A 55 3.15 -0.25 2.70
C ILE A 55 4.12 -0.83 3.75
N LEU A 56 4.89 -1.86 3.40
CA LEU A 56 5.91 -2.44 4.28
C LEU A 56 7.01 -1.43 4.62
N PHE A 57 7.43 -0.58 3.67
CA PHE A 57 8.36 0.51 3.93
C PHE A 57 7.79 1.51 4.94
N ILE A 58 6.52 1.90 4.80
CA ILE A 58 5.83 2.77 5.75
C ILE A 58 5.80 2.14 7.14
N PHE A 59 5.44 0.86 7.26
CA PHE A 59 5.46 0.14 8.54
C PHE A 59 6.86 0.08 9.14
N SER A 60 7.86 -0.25 8.34
CA SER A 60 9.25 -0.42 8.78
C SER A 60 9.89 0.88 9.27
N VAL A 61 9.60 1.99 8.60
CA VAL A 61 10.24 3.29 8.87
C VAL A 61 9.44 4.15 9.86
N LEU A 62 8.10 4.16 9.77
CA LEU A 62 7.27 5.08 10.56
C LEU A 62 6.61 4.45 11.79
N ILE A 63 6.36 3.13 11.82
CA ILE A 63 5.60 2.45 12.90
C ILE A 63 6.49 1.74 13.92
N LYS A 64 7.80 1.65 13.67
CA LYS A 64 8.79 0.92 14.50
C LYS A 64 8.98 1.43 15.94
N ASP A 65 8.31 2.50 16.37
CA ASP A 65 8.56 3.13 17.68
C ASP A 65 7.54 2.78 18.79
N GLU A 66 6.51 1.96 18.54
CA GLU A 66 5.41 1.79 19.53
C GLU A 66 5.30 0.43 20.22
N ASP A 67 6.10 -0.58 19.89
CA ASP A 67 6.02 -1.91 20.50
C ASP A 67 7.28 -2.29 21.32
N THR A 68 7.43 -1.68 22.51
CA THR A 68 8.05 -2.37 23.65
C THR A 68 7.38 -2.01 24.97
N PRO A 69 6.23 -2.62 25.33
CA PRO A 69 5.81 -2.73 26.72
C PRO A 69 6.30 -4.09 27.26
N GLY A 70 7.38 -4.06 28.04
CA GLY A 70 7.72 -5.14 28.97
C GLY A 70 8.60 -6.26 28.42
N ALA A 71 9.90 -6.10 28.62
CA ALA A 71 10.80 -7.22 28.88
C ALA A 71 10.47 -7.82 30.28
N PRO A 72 10.64 -9.13 30.47
CA PRO A 72 11.42 -9.66 31.58
C PRO A 72 12.90 -9.71 31.24
#